data_AF-A0A8K1DAV6-F1
#
_entry.id   AF-A0A8K1DAV6-F1
#
_cell.length_a   1.000
_cell.length_b   1.000
_cell.length_c   1.000
_cell.angle_alpha   90.00
_cell.angle_beta   90.00
_cell.angle_gamma   90.00
#
_symmetry.space_group_name_H-M   'P 1'
#
loop_
_entity.id
_entity.type
_entity.pdbx_description
1 polymer ?
#
loop_
_entity_poly.entity_id
_entity_poly.type
_entity_poly.pdbx_seq_one_letter_code
_entity_poly.pdbx_strand_id
1 'polypeptide(L)'
;MAFSKSCSFVIPALKEYRKLEDIRAADELLRKQVFDKLDESKNKLETLRKAMSDKGDFTSLTSIGAIISQVQQISGEVFHSQQGSAGISPNIRIDEGTLNKLYEYDYNFVNSAEQISSTVSGSLTEYTSGTSTAQAIAAKISPMLRRL
;
A
#
# COMPACT_ATOMS: atom_id res chain seq x y z
N MET A 1 28.67 -15.74 -4.42
CA MET A 1 28.12 -14.40 -4.75
C MET A 1 27.14 -14.05 -3.63
N ALA A 2 27.33 -12.89 -3.00
CA ALA A 2 26.73 -12.49 -1.73
C ALA A 2 25.26 -12.03 -1.88
N PHE A 3 24.36 -12.55 -1.05
CA PHE A 3 23.04 -11.96 -0.80
C PHE A 3 22.65 -12.10 0.69
N SER A 4 23.56 -11.70 1.57
CA SER A 4 23.24 -11.40 2.97
C SER A 4 23.43 -9.90 3.15
N LYS A 5 22.44 -9.23 3.75
CA LYS A 5 22.34 -7.77 4.04
C LYS A 5 21.44 -7.02 3.06
N SER A 6 20.16 -6.94 3.38
CA SER A 6 19.31 -5.76 3.10
C SER A 6 17.95 -5.84 3.80
N CYS A 7 17.38 -7.03 4.01
CA CYS A 7 15.99 -7.13 4.51
C CYS A 7 15.83 -6.88 6.03
N SER A 8 16.91 -6.77 6.80
CA SER A 8 16.83 -6.64 8.26
C SER A 8 16.52 -5.23 8.79
N PHE A 9 16.33 -4.22 7.93
CA PHE A 9 16.35 -2.82 8.38
C PHE A 9 15.01 -2.07 8.34
N VAL A 10 13.95 -2.65 7.77
CA VAL A 10 12.69 -1.91 7.57
C VAL A 10 11.60 -2.34 8.55
N ILE A 11 11.66 -3.56 9.11
CA ILE A 11 10.70 -4.03 10.12
C ILE A 11 11.45 -4.82 11.22
N PRO A 12 11.90 -4.16 12.30
CA PRO A 12 12.60 -4.83 13.41
C PRO A 12 11.76 -5.92 14.09
N ALA A 13 10.43 -5.82 13.99
CA ALA A 13 9.49 -6.71 14.66
C ALA A 13 9.40 -8.12 14.06
N LEU A 14 9.89 -8.34 12.83
CA LEU A 14 9.74 -9.61 12.11
C LEU A 14 10.87 -10.64 12.37
N LYS A 15 11.92 -10.26 13.10
CA LYS A 15 13.18 -11.04 13.19
C LYS A 15 13.11 -12.25 14.15
N GLU A 16 12.10 -12.33 15.01
CA GLU A 16 12.03 -13.33 16.11
C GLU A 16 11.00 -14.46 15.89
N TYR A 17 10.23 -14.44 14.80
CA TYR A 17 9.12 -15.37 14.63
C TYR A 17 9.60 -16.75 14.13
N ARG A 18 9.75 -17.68 15.09
CA ARG A 18 10.11 -19.09 14.84
C ARG A 18 8.91 -20.05 14.84
N LYS A 19 7.70 -19.57 15.17
CA LYS A 19 6.46 -20.39 15.21
C LYS A 19 5.48 -19.94 14.12
N LEU A 20 4.63 -20.85 13.66
CA LEU A 20 3.62 -20.55 12.61
C LEU A 20 2.58 -19.51 13.08
N GLU A 21 2.21 -19.53 14.36
CA GLU A 21 1.28 -18.55 14.96
C GLU A 21 1.89 -17.14 15.00
N ASP A 22 3.16 -17.08 15.33
CA ASP A 22 4.02 -15.89 15.34
C ASP A 22 4.11 -15.24 13.94
N ILE A 23 4.29 -16.04 12.89
CA ILE A 23 4.30 -15.57 11.49
C ILE A 23 2.93 -15.00 11.08
N ARG A 24 1.83 -15.63 11.49
CA ARG A 24 0.47 -15.15 11.19
C ARG A 24 0.17 -13.82 11.88
N ALA A 25 0.52 -13.70 13.15
CA ALA A 25 0.35 -12.45 13.90
C ALA A 25 1.16 -11.31 13.27
N ALA A 26 2.35 -11.62 12.77
CA ALA A 26 3.18 -10.65 12.08
C ALA A 26 2.63 -10.22 10.71
N ASP A 27 2.12 -11.16 9.91
CA ASP A 27 1.44 -10.88 8.63
C ASP A 27 0.18 -10.04 8.84
N GLU A 28 -0.62 -10.34 9.87
CA GLU A 28 -1.81 -9.56 10.21
C GLU A 28 -1.44 -8.10 10.57
N LEU A 29 -0.42 -7.91 11.41
CA LEU A 29 0.09 -6.58 11.75
C LEU A 29 0.61 -5.83 10.52
N LEU A 30 1.33 -6.52 9.63
CA LEU A 30 1.85 -5.93 8.40
C LEU A 30 0.73 -5.45 7.48
N ARG A 31 -0.25 -6.31 7.22
CA ARG A 31 -1.40 -5.96 6.37
C ARG A 31 -2.21 -4.81 6.95
N LYS A 32 -2.37 -4.77 8.28
CA LYS A 32 -3.00 -3.64 8.96
C LYS A 32 -2.25 -2.34 8.73
N GLN A 33 -0.92 -2.34 8.86
CA GLN A 33 -0.10 -1.15 8.58
C GLN A 33 -0.22 -0.68 7.13
N VAL A 34 -0.27 -1.62 6.17
CA VAL A 34 -0.48 -1.26 4.75
C VAL A 34 -1.87 -0.71 4.51
N PHE A 35 -2.90 -1.33 5.10
CA PHE A 35 -4.27 -0.83 5.06
C PHE A 35 -4.34 0.61 5.59
N ASP A 36 -3.77 0.87 6.76
CA ASP A 36 -3.76 2.21 7.38
C ASP A 36 -3.10 3.24 6.46
N LYS A 37 -1.97 2.90 5.82
CA LYS A 37 -1.29 3.77 4.84
C LYS A 37 -2.12 4.03 3.58
N LEU A 38 -2.80 3.02 3.05
CA LEU A 38 -3.67 3.16 1.89
C LEU A 38 -4.92 3.97 2.22
N ASP A 39 -5.51 3.79 3.40
CA ASP A 39 -6.65 4.58 3.85
C ASP A 39 -6.28 6.05 4.08
N GLU A 40 -5.12 6.32 4.67
CA GLU A 40 -4.60 7.68 4.77
C GLU A 40 -4.43 8.34 3.39
N SER A 41 -3.91 7.58 2.42
CA SER A 41 -3.74 8.04 1.04
C SER A 41 -5.09 8.35 0.39
N LYS A 42 -6.09 7.50 0.59
CA LYS A 42 -7.47 7.71 0.13
C LYS A 42 -8.05 9.00 0.71
N ASN A 43 -7.89 9.24 2.01
CA ASN A 43 -8.40 10.43 2.69
C ASN A 43 -7.74 11.71 2.18
N LYS A 44 -6.44 11.66 1.84
CA LYS A 44 -5.73 12.78 1.18
C LYS A 44 -6.23 13.03 -0.24
N LEU A 45 -6.50 11.98 -1.02
CA LEU A 45 -7.09 12.11 -2.36
C LEU A 45 -8.50 12.70 -2.33
N GLU A 46 -9.31 12.34 -1.34
CA GLU A 46 -10.63 12.94 -1.12
C GLU A 46 -10.51 14.44 -0.77
N THR A 47 -9.52 14.80 0.06
CA THR A 47 -9.21 16.20 0.35
C THR A 47 -8.79 16.96 -0.90
N LEU A 48 -7.94 16.37 -1.75
CA LEU A 48 -7.55 16.94 -3.04
C LEU A 48 -8.78 17.14 -3.94
N ARG A 49 -9.65 16.12 -4.06
CA ARG A 49 -10.87 16.17 -4.86
C ARG A 49 -11.80 17.30 -4.41
N LYS A 50 -11.94 17.49 -3.08
CA LYS A 50 -12.70 18.60 -2.51
C LYS A 50 -12.08 19.96 -2.86
N ALA A 51 -10.78 20.11 -2.67
CA ALA A 51 -10.06 21.34 -3.02
C ALA A 51 -10.17 21.69 -4.51
N MET A 52 -10.24 20.69 -5.39
CA MET A 52 -10.51 20.88 -6.82
C MET A 52 -11.92 21.40 -7.09
N SER A 53 -12.92 20.80 -6.45
CA SER A 53 -14.31 21.25 -6.55
C SER A 53 -14.48 22.69 -6.07
N ASP A 54 -13.83 23.04 -4.95
CA ASP A 54 -13.90 24.39 -4.36
C ASP A 54 -13.26 25.45 -5.27
N LYS A 55 -12.23 25.07 -6.03
CA LYS A 55 -11.56 25.94 -7.02
C LYS A 55 -12.25 25.96 -8.40
N GLY A 56 -13.30 25.15 -8.60
CA GLY A 56 -13.99 25.02 -9.88
C GLY A 56 -13.21 24.25 -10.95
N ASP A 57 -12.20 23.46 -10.57
CA ASP A 57 -11.41 22.64 -11.49
C ASP A 57 -12.04 21.26 -11.67
N PHE A 58 -12.96 21.15 -12.63
CA PHE A 58 -13.69 19.91 -12.91
C PHE A 58 -12.99 18.97 -13.90
N THR A 59 -11.87 19.39 -14.49
CA THR A 59 -11.23 18.69 -15.61
C THR A 59 -10.76 17.27 -15.27
N SER A 60 -10.34 17.05 -14.01
CA SER A 60 -9.71 15.80 -13.57
C SER A 60 -10.42 15.13 -12.40
N LEU A 61 -11.62 15.60 -12.01
CA LEU A 61 -12.39 15.04 -10.89
C LEU A 61 -12.74 13.56 -11.10
N THR A 62 -13.13 13.18 -12.32
CA THR A 62 -13.45 11.79 -12.66
C THR A 62 -12.23 10.89 -12.54
N SER A 63 -11.05 11.38 -12.96
CA SER A 63 -9.79 10.64 -12.87
C SER A 63 -9.37 10.44 -11.41
N ILE A 64 -9.45 11.49 -10.59
CA ILE A 64 -9.17 11.38 -9.14
C ILE A 64 -10.20 10.46 -8.45
N GLY A 65 -11.47 10.52 -8.84
CA GLY A 65 -12.51 9.60 -8.35
C GLY A 65 -12.21 8.13 -8.67
N ALA A 66 -11.72 7.85 -9.89
CA ALA A 66 -11.30 6.50 -10.27
C ALA A 66 -10.10 6.01 -9.45
N ILE A 67 -9.13 6.89 -9.18
CA ILE A 67 -7.97 6.61 -8.32
C ILE A 67 -8.41 6.29 -6.89
N ILE A 68 -9.32 7.09 -6.32
CA ILE A 68 -9.88 6.84 -4.97
C ILE A 68 -10.54 5.47 -4.90
N SER A 69 -11.36 5.12 -5.91
CA SER A 69 -12.04 3.83 -5.99
C SER A 69 -11.05 2.66 -6.06
N GLN A 70 -9.98 2.79 -6.85
CA GLN A 70 -8.93 1.78 -6.95
C GLN A 70 -8.17 1.60 -5.63
N VAL A 71 -7.79 2.68 -4.95
CA VAL A 71 -7.14 2.60 -3.63
C VAL A 71 -8.06 1.92 -2.61
N GLN A 72 -9.35 2.23 -2.63
CA GLN A 72 -10.34 1.60 -1.76
C GLN A 72 -10.48 0.09 -2.05
N GLN A 73 -10.51 -0.29 -3.33
CA GLN A 73 -10.58 -1.70 -3.73
C GLN A 73 -9.35 -2.47 -3.24
N ILE A 74 -8.15 -1.98 -3.54
CA ILE A 74 -6.89 -2.63 -3.12
C ILE A 74 -6.81 -2.73 -1.60
N SER A 75 -7.13 -1.65 -0.89
CA SER A 75 -7.16 -1.64 0.58
C SER A 75 -8.14 -2.68 1.15
N GLY A 76 -9.31 -2.81 0.54
CA GLY A 76 -10.32 -3.82 0.88
C GLY A 76 -9.82 -5.25 0.66
N GLU A 77 -9.22 -5.54 -0.49
CA GLU A 77 -8.68 -6.87 -0.83
C GLU A 77 -7.59 -7.29 0.16
N VAL A 78 -6.71 -6.36 0.52
CA VAL A 78 -5.58 -6.60 1.43
C VAL A 78 -6.06 -6.95 2.83
N PHE A 79 -7.05 -6.22 3.34
CA PHE A 79 -7.58 -6.43 4.69
C PHE A 79 -8.49 -7.67 4.79
N HIS A 80 -9.34 -7.93 3.78
CA HIS A 80 -10.36 -8.98 3.86
C HIS A 80 -9.88 -10.36 3.37
N SER A 81 -8.70 -10.48 2.76
CA SER A 81 -8.14 -11.76 2.28
C SER A 81 -7.93 -12.83 3.37
N GLN A 82 -8.00 -12.48 4.65
CA GLN A 82 -7.93 -13.40 5.80
C GLN A 82 -9.19 -14.29 5.97
N GLN A 83 -10.39 -13.80 5.60
CA GLN A 83 -11.64 -14.54 5.89
C GLN A 83 -11.79 -15.87 5.13
N GLY A 84 -10.99 -16.09 4.09
CA GLY A 84 -11.00 -17.32 3.28
C GLY A 84 -9.89 -18.33 3.60
N SER A 85 -8.97 -18.04 4.54
CA SER A 85 -7.86 -18.94 4.84
C SER A 85 -8.33 -20.11 5.71
N ALA A 86 -8.91 -21.11 5.04
CA ALA A 86 -9.20 -22.41 5.63
C ALA A 86 -7.94 -22.93 6.36
N GLY A 87 -8.10 -23.29 7.63
CA GLY A 87 -7.01 -23.64 8.54
C GLY A 87 -5.92 -24.47 7.88
N ILE A 88 -4.75 -23.86 7.69
CA ILE A 88 -3.57 -24.54 7.15
C ILE A 88 -3.27 -25.71 8.10
N SER A 89 -3.41 -26.93 7.58
CA SER A 89 -3.18 -28.18 8.32
C SER A 89 -1.79 -28.14 8.98
N PRO A 90 -1.66 -28.54 10.27
CA PRO A 90 -0.42 -28.41 11.05
C PRO A 90 0.82 -29.14 10.49
N ASN A 91 0.69 -29.86 9.37
CA ASN A 91 1.75 -30.69 8.80
C ASN A 91 2.50 -30.07 7.61
N ILE A 92 2.22 -28.82 7.25
CA ILE A 92 2.93 -28.14 6.15
C ILE A 92 4.23 -27.52 6.68
N ARG A 93 5.36 -28.16 6.36
CA ARG A 93 6.69 -27.57 6.55
C ARG A 93 6.93 -26.54 5.45
N ILE A 94 6.99 -25.27 5.82
CA ILE A 94 7.38 -24.19 4.91
C ILE A 94 8.90 -24.21 4.79
N ASP A 95 9.40 -24.37 3.56
CA ASP A 95 10.84 -24.30 3.27
C ASP A 95 11.38 -22.85 3.37
N GLU A 96 12.65 -22.69 3.71
CA GLU A 96 13.31 -21.38 3.82
C GLU A 96 13.25 -20.59 2.49
N GLY A 97 13.32 -21.27 1.34
CA GLY A 97 13.20 -20.63 0.04
C GLY A 97 11.82 -20.06 -0.24
N THR A 98 10.76 -20.74 0.22
CA THR A 98 9.38 -20.25 0.11
C THR A 98 9.13 -19.08 1.07
N LEU A 99 9.70 -19.15 2.27
CA LEU A 99 9.59 -18.09 3.26
C LEU A 99 10.28 -16.80 2.79
N ASN A 100 11.45 -16.88 2.15
CA ASN A 100 12.12 -15.71 1.57
C ASN A 100 11.31 -15.04 0.45
N LYS A 101 10.64 -15.83 -0.40
CA LYS A 101 9.76 -15.28 -1.46
C LYS A 101 8.56 -14.56 -0.88
N LEU A 102 7.99 -15.07 0.21
CA LEU A 102 6.91 -14.42 0.93
C LEU A 102 7.38 -13.06 1.47
N TYR A 103 8.55 -13.01 2.11
CA TYR A 103 9.11 -11.76 2.60
C TYR A 103 9.43 -10.74 1.49
N GLU A 104 9.92 -11.20 0.34
CA GLU A 104 10.18 -10.31 -0.79
C GLU A 104 8.88 -9.72 -1.35
N TYR A 105 7.82 -10.53 -1.42
CA TYR A 105 6.49 -10.08 -1.82
C TYR A 105 5.93 -9.04 -0.84
N ASP A 106 5.98 -9.34 0.45
CA ASP A 106 5.54 -8.46 1.53
C ASP A 106 6.29 -7.12 1.53
N TYR A 107 7.62 -7.18 1.33
CA TYR A 107 8.46 -5.99 1.23
C TYR A 107 8.06 -5.11 0.04
N ASN A 108 7.89 -5.71 -1.14
CA ASN A 108 7.49 -4.98 -2.34
C ASN A 108 6.11 -4.35 -2.17
N PHE A 109 5.21 -5.04 -1.49
CA PHE A 109 3.86 -4.57 -1.23
C PHE A 109 3.85 -3.35 -0.28
N VAL A 110 4.57 -3.41 0.85
CA VAL A 110 4.71 -2.28 1.79
C VAL A 110 5.38 -1.08 1.13
N ASN A 111 6.46 -1.33 0.39
CA ASN A 111 7.20 -0.27 -0.31
C ASN A 111 6.32 0.43 -1.35
N SER A 112 5.49 -0.33 -2.07
CA SER A 112 4.54 0.25 -3.05
C SER A 112 3.48 1.11 -2.38
N ALA A 113 2.92 0.68 -1.25
CA ALA A 113 1.97 1.48 -0.47
C ALA A 113 2.61 2.78 0.08
N GLU A 114 3.86 2.72 0.52
CA GLU A 114 4.61 3.90 0.98
C GLU A 114 4.91 4.90 -0.15
N GLN A 115 5.28 4.40 -1.33
CA GLN A 115 5.47 5.24 -2.52
C GLN A 115 4.17 5.95 -2.94
N ILE A 116 3.02 5.27 -2.83
CA ILE A 116 1.72 5.89 -3.08
C ILE A 116 1.43 6.98 -2.04
N SER A 117 1.59 6.68 -0.74
CA SER A 117 1.31 7.65 0.32
C SER A 117 2.18 8.91 0.21
N SER A 118 3.47 8.75 -0.06
CA SER A 118 4.39 9.86 -0.26
C SER A 118 4.04 10.68 -1.50
N THR A 119 3.71 10.03 -2.62
CA THR A 119 3.32 10.71 -3.87
C THR A 119 2.01 11.48 -3.71
N VAL A 120 1.00 10.87 -3.09
CA VAL A 120 -0.29 11.51 -2.81
C VAL A 120 -0.12 12.72 -1.89
N SER A 121 0.70 12.59 -0.85
CA SER A 121 1.01 13.69 0.07
C SER A 121 1.69 14.84 -0.66
N GLY A 122 2.70 14.54 -1.49
CA GLY A 122 3.36 15.53 -2.33
C GLY A 122 2.39 16.22 -3.29
N SER A 123 1.56 15.47 -3.99
CA SER A 123 0.58 16.04 -4.93
C SER A 123 -0.47 16.93 -4.26
N LEU A 124 -0.91 16.61 -3.04
CA LEU A 124 -1.77 17.50 -2.27
C LEU A 124 -1.07 18.84 -1.98
N THR A 125 0.20 18.78 -1.54
CA THR A 125 0.97 20.01 -1.30
C THR A 125 1.17 20.83 -2.57
N GLU A 126 1.56 20.20 -3.68
CA GLU A 126 1.76 20.86 -5.00
C GLU A 126 0.48 21.51 -5.54
N TYR A 127 -0.69 20.89 -5.29
CA TYR A 127 -2.00 21.45 -5.67
C TYR A 127 -2.41 22.66 -4.81
N THR A 128 -2.19 22.57 -3.50
CA THR A 128 -2.51 23.67 -2.58
C THR A 128 -1.60 24.89 -2.80
N SER A 129 -0.33 24.67 -3.17
CA SER A 129 0.62 25.74 -3.52
C SER A 129 0.43 26.30 -4.94
N GLY A 130 -0.47 25.72 -5.74
CA GLY A 130 -0.74 26.16 -7.12
C GLY A 130 0.39 25.84 -8.10
N THR A 131 1.34 24.97 -7.72
CA THR A 131 2.54 24.65 -8.51
C THR A 131 2.27 23.59 -9.59
N SER A 132 1.20 22.81 -9.44
CA SER A 132 0.83 21.74 -10.37
C SER A 132 -0.67 21.75 -10.70
N THR A 133 -1.04 21.37 -11.92
CA THR A 133 -2.45 21.19 -12.31
C THR A 133 -2.97 19.83 -11.84
N ALA A 134 -4.29 19.74 -11.62
CA ALA A 134 -4.92 18.47 -11.23
C ALA A 134 -4.67 17.33 -12.24
N GLN A 135 -4.55 17.68 -13.52
CA GLN A 135 -4.28 16.73 -14.59
C GLN A 135 -2.87 16.12 -14.51
N ALA A 136 -1.86 16.91 -14.11
CA ALA A 136 -0.50 16.42 -13.89
C ALA A 136 -0.44 15.45 -12.70
N ILE A 137 -1.20 15.74 -11.65
CA ILE A 137 -1.30 14.87 -10.47
C ILE A 137 -1.96 13.54 -10.83
N ALA A 138 -3.09 13.57 -11.54
CA ALA A 138 -3.78 12.35 -11.97
C ALA A 138 -2.89 11.47 -12.87
N ALA A 139 -2.11 12.07 -13.77
CA ALA A 139 -1.17 11.36 -14.64
C ALA A 139 0.00 10.73 -13.86
N LYS A 140 0.42 11.33 -12.74
CA LYS A 140 1.48 10.82 -11.86
C LYS A 140 1.04 9.60 -11.05
N ILE A 141 -0.19 9.63 -10.53
CA ILE A 141 -0.70 8.61 -9.59
C ILE A 141 -1.26 7.37 -10.32
N SER A 142 -1.96 7.56 -11.45
CA SER A 142 -2.58 6.47 -12.22
C SER A 142 -1.65 5.28 -12.55
N PRO A 143 -0.40 5.47 -13.03
CA PRO A 143 0.48 4.34 -13.35
C PRO A 143 0.98 3.58 -12.12
N MET A 144 0.97 4.20 -10.93
CA MET A 144 1.44 3.55 -9.69
C MET A 144 0.42 2.54 -9.19
N LEU A 145 -0.87 2.83 -9.34
CA LEU A 145 -1.95 1.93 -8.92
C LEU A 145 -2.08 0.68 -9.80
N ARG A 146 -1.63 0.74 -11.07
CA ARG A 146 -1.59 -0.45 -11.95
C ARG A 146 -0.51 -1.47 -11.60
N ARG A 147 0.43 -1.13 -10.71
CA ARG A 147 1.57 -1.98 -10.34
C ARG A 147 1.36 -2.73 -9.03
N LEU A 148 0.32 -2.39 -8.28
CA LEU A 148 -0.18 -3.15 -7.14
C LEU A 148 -1.14 -4.24 -7.64
#